data_AF-A0A7N2N4A7-F1
#
_entry.id   AF-A0A7N2N4A7-F1
#
_cell.length_a   1.000
_cell.length_b   1.000
_cell.length_c   1.000
_cell.angle_alpha   90.00
_cell.angle_beta   90.00
_cell.angle_gamma   90.00
#
_symmetry.space_group_name_H-M   'P 1'
#
loop_
_entity.id
_entity.type
_entity.pdbx_description
1 polymer ?
#
loop_
_entity_poly.entity_id
_entity_poly.type
_entity_poly.pdbx_seq_one_letter_code
_entity_poly.pdbx_strand_id
1 'polypeptide(L)'
;MDKIRRNFLPFEAETILNIPLSYNLPKDKIIWVGNKCGMFSVKSAYYVALPLVEKSELGECSNEDYRTPLWKKMWQLKFSSKIRIFAWRACMEGLPTRLNLQKRGINTEVKCPLCEKAVESTSHALLYCDRIWDVWWNWHDFPISLLAENKTFVDVALQILNTGTLHDLETFCATA
;
A
#
# COMPACT_ATOMS: atom_id res chain seq x y z
N MET A 1 -33.89 38.73 -7.46
CA MET A 1 -34.41 37.91 -6.34
C MET A 1 -35.50 36.94 -6.79
N ASP A 2 -36.54 37.38 -7.50
CA ASP A 2 -37.69 36.51 -7.87
C ASP A 2 -37.33 35.36 -8.80
N LYS A 3 -36.36 35.56 -9.70
CA LYS A 3 -35.82 34.47 -10.55
C LYS A 3 -35.21 33.33 -9.74
N ILE A 4 -34.52 33.64 -8.63
CA ILE A 4 -33.90 32.61 -7.78
C ILE A 4 -34.99 31.82 -7.06
N ARG A 5 -35.96 32.52 -6.43
CA ARG A 5 -37.08 31.88 -5.72
C ARG A 5 -37.98 31.03 -6.63
N ARG A 6 -38.00 31.28 -7.95
CA ARG A 6 -38.74 30.47 -8.93
C ARG A 6 -38.02 29.21 -9.40
N ASN A 7 -36.69 29.19 -9.37
CA ASN A 7 -35.89 28.11 -9.98
C ASN A 7 -35.25 27.15 -8.97
N PHE A 8 -35.20 27.53 -7.69
CA PHE A 8 -34.55 26.77 -6.62
C PHE A 8 -35.55 26.43 -5.51
N LEU A 9 -35.29 25.35 -4.76
CA LEU A 9 -36.09 25.02 -3.58
C LEU A 9 -35.99 26.15 -2.53
N PRO A 10 -36.99 26.34 -1.66
CA PRO A 10 -36.99 27.45 -0.71
C PRO A 10 -35.69 27.58 0.11
N PHE A 11 -35.15 26.45 0.60
CA PHE A 11 -33.90 26.43 1.39
C PHE A 11 -32.66 26.76 0.54
N GLU A 12 -32.62 26.32 -0.72
CA GLU A 12 -31.53 26.64 -1.66
C GLU A 12 -31.57 28.11 -2.05
N ALA A 13 -32.76 28.62 -2.36
CA ALA A 13 -32.98 30.02 -2.68
C ALA A 13 -32.53 30.91 -1.50
N GLU A 14 -32.90 30.56 -0.27
CA GLU A 14 -32.45 31.28 0.92
C GLU A 14 -30.93 31.25 1.08
N THR A 15 -30.30 30.07 0.88
CA THR A 15 -28.84 29.92 0.94
C THR A 15 -28.13 30.77 -0.12
N ILE A 16 -28.62 30.76 -1.36
CA ILE A 16 -28.05 31.56 -2.47
C ILE A 16 -28.17 33.05 -2.17
N LEU A 17 -29.32 33.50 -1.65
CA LEU A 17 -29.55 34.90 -1.33
C LEU A 17 -28.71 35.42 -0.17
N ASN A 18 -28.19 34.52 0.68
CA ASN A 18 -27.28 34.84 1.77
C ASN A 18 -25.80 34.94 1.35
N ILE A 19 -25.45 34.62 0.10
CA ILE A 19 -24.08 34.77 -0.40
C ILE A 19 -23.76 36.27 -0.53
N PRO A 20 -22.78 36.82 0.21
CA PRO A 20 -22.44 38.22 0.13
C PRO A 20 -21.90 38.57 -1.25
N LEU A 21 -22.58 39.47 -1.97
CA LEU A 21 -22.09 39.99 -3.24
C LEU A 21 -21.09 41.11 -2.99
N SER A 22 -20.02 41.14 -3.79
CA SER A 22 -19.11 42.27 -3.76
C SER A 22 -19.83 43.52 -4.27
N TYR A 23 -19.72 44.63 -3.53
CA TYR A 23 -20.26 45.93 -3.93
C TYR A 23 -19.74 46.38 -5.31
N ASN A 24 -18.52 45.98 -5.65
CA ASN A 24 -17.86 46.35 -6.90
C ASN A 24 -18.36 45.54 -8.12
N LEU A 25 -19.25 44.56 -7.90
CA LEU A 25 -19.86 43.71 -8.94
C LEU A 25 -18.85 43.30 -10.04
N PRO A 26 -17.73 42.64 -9.65
CA PRO A 26 -16.74 42.21 -10.64
C PRO A 26 -17.36 41.21 -11.61
N LYS A 27 -16.78 41.11 -12.82
CA LYS A 27 -17.21 40.11 -13.81
C LYS A 27 -17.16 38.70 -13.23
N ASP A 28 -18.17 37.91 -13.56
CA ASP A 28 -18.28 36.51 -13.17
C ASP A 28 -17.06 35.70 -13.61
N LYS A 29 -16.65 34.77 -12.76
CA LYS A 29 -15.53 33.86 -13.00
C LYS A 29 -15.90 32.46 -12.52
N ILE A 30 -15.38 31.45 -13.22
CA ILE A 30 -15.47 30.07 -12.77
C ILE A 30 -14.48 29.86 -11.63
N ILE A 31 -14.96 29.36 -10.49
CA ILE A 31 -14.16 29.10 -9.30
C ILE A 31 -14.19 27.59 -9.01
N TRP A 32 -13.02 26.98 -8.88
CA TRP A 32 -12.89 25.58 -8.52
C TRP A 32 -13.16 25.38 -7.03
N VAL A 33 -14.22 24.63 -6.70
CA VAL A 33 -14.63 24.37 -5.31
C VAL A 33 -13.67 23.44 -4.57
N GLY A 34 -12.88 22.63 -5.29
CA GLY A 34 -11.98 21.63 -4.69
C GLY A 34 -10.72 22.18 -4.01
N ASN A 35 -10.58 23.49 -3.85
CA ASN A 35 -9.58 24.10 -2.95
C ASN A 35 -10.00 25.52 -2.52
N LYS A 36 -9.30 26.06 -1.51
CA LYS A 36 -9.61 27.39 -0.94
C LYS A 36 -9.19 28.57 -1.82
N CYS A 37 -8.27 28.38 -2.77
CA CYS A 37 -7.81 29.45 -3.65
C CYS A 37 -8.65 29.58 -4.93
N GLY A 38 -9.62 28.69 -5.15
CA GLY A 38 -10.54 28.77 -6.27
C GLY A 38 -9.95 28.40 -7.63
N MET A 39 -8.69 27.97 -7.67
CA MET A 39 -7.95 27.69 -8.91
C MET A 39 -8.00 26.21 -9.24
N PHE A 40 -8.33 25.87 -10.48
CA PHE A 40 -8.28 24.48 -10.93
C PHE A 40 -6.83 23.98 -11.05
N SER A 41 -6.58 22.75 -10.60
CA SER A 41 -5.36 22.00 -10.89
C SER A 41 -5.69 20.51 -10.96
N VAL A 42 -4.89 19.75 -11.74
CA VAL A 42 -5.03 18.29 -11.81
C VAL A 42 -4.88 17.66 -10.42
N LYS A 43 -3.97 18.19 -9.59
CA LYS A 43 -3.76 17.75 -8.20
C LYS A 43 -5.01 17.91 -7.34
N SER A 44 -5.65 19.09 -7.36
CA SER A 44 -6.89 19.31 -6.60
C SER A 44 -8.07 18.53 -7.15
N ALA A 45 -8.15 18.33 -8.47
CA ALA A 45 -9.17 17.48 -9.09
C ALA A 45 -9.00 16.02 -8.66
N TYR A 46 -7.75 15.52 -8.64
CA TYR A 46 -7.43 14.18 -8.16
C TYR A 46 -7.89 13.98 -6.72
N TYR A 47 -7.58 14.89 -5.79
CA TYR A 47 -8.02 14.76 -4.39
C TYR A 47 -9.54 14.80 -4.21
N VAL A 48 -10.28 15.50 -5.07
CA VAL A 48 -11.75 15.47 -5.05
C VAL A 48 -12.28 14.16 -5.62
N ALA A 49 -11.64 13.62 -6.66
CA ALA A 49 -12.03 12.36 -7.30
C ALA A 49 -11.66 11.14 -6.45
N LEU A 50 -10.58 11.22 -5.68
CA LEU A 50 -9.98 10.09 -4.97
C LEU A 50 -11.00 9.38 -4.05
N PRO A 51 -11.73 10.05 -3.15
CA PRO A 51 -12.74 9.39 -2.31
C PRO A 51 -13.96 8.86 -3.08
N LEU A 52 -14.22 9.36 -4.29
CA LEU A 52 -15.32 8.91 -5.14
C LEU A 52 -14.98 7.60 -5.86
N VAL A 53 -13.70 7.41 -6.20
CA VAL A 53 -13.17 6.22 -6.86
C VAL A 53 -12.77 5.15 -5.84
N GLU A 54 -12.19 5.56 -4.71
CA GLU A 54 -11.71 4.68 -3.63
C GLU A 54 -12.80 4.21 -2.66
N LYS A 55 -14.09 4.29 -3.04
CA LYS A 55 -15.14 3.50 -2.38
C LYS A 55 -14.94 1.97 -2.50
N SER A 56 -13.81 1.51 -3.06
CA SER A 56 -13.25 0.20 -2.79
C SER A 56 -12.46 0.21 -1.47
N GLU A 57 -13.08 -0.33 -0.43
CA GLU A 57 -12.58 -0.70 0.91
C GLU A 57 -11.06 -0.84 1.17
N LEU A 58 -10.27 0.22 1.05
CA LEU A 58 -8.93 0.30 1.63
C LEU A 58 -8.73 1.70 2.21
N GLY A 59 -9.32 1.91 3.40
CA GLY A 59 -9.22 3.17 4.12
C GLY A 59 -7.79 3.55 4.48
N GLU A 60 -7.52 4.85 4.45
CA GLU A 60 -6.45 5.47 5.23
C GLU A 60 -6.71 5.18 6.71
N CYS A 61 -6.01 4.19 7.28
CA CYS A 61 -6.10 3.87 8.69
C CYS A 61 -5.13 4.77 9.47
N SER A 62 -5.68 5.59 10.36
CA SER A 62 -5.02 6.17 11.53
C SER A 62 -4.74 5.13 12.64
N ASN A 63 -5.03 3.85 12.40
CA ASN A 63 -4.55 2.75 13.25
C ASN A 63 -3.09 2.46 12.88
N GLU A 64 -2.20 2.46 13.87
CA GLU A 64 -0.80 2.05 13.68
C GLU A 64 -0.79 0.67 13.03
N ASP A 65 -0.40 0.60 11.75
CA ASP A 65 -0.26 -0.65 11.02
C ASP A 65 0.61 -1.58 11.88
N TYR A 66 0.18 -2.82 12.12
CA TYR A 66 0.95 -3.79 12.92
C TYR A 66 2.35 -4.04 12.33
N ARG A 67 2.57 -3.65 11.07
CA ARG A 67 3.85 -3.67 10.37
C ARG A 67 4.71 -2.41 10.60
N THR A 68 4.18 -1.35 11.21
CA THR A 68 4.91 -0.11 11.51
C THR A 68 6.21 -0.33 12.28
N PRO A 69 6.27 -1.18 13.33
CA PRO A 69 7.52 -1.49 14.02
C PRO A 69 8.54 -2.16 13.09
N LEU A 70 8.07 -3.06 12.22
CA LEU A 70 8.91 -3.72 11.21
C LEU A 70 9.52 -2.71 10.25
N TRP A 71 8.75 -1.75 9.74
CA TRP A 71 9.28 -0.71 8.85
C TRP A 71 10.34 0.14 9.55
N LYS A 72 10.06 0.61 10.77
CA LYS A 72 11.02 1.41 11.56
C LYS A 72 12.35 0.68 11.72
N LYS A 73 12.33 -0.62 12.01
CA LYS A 73 13.54 -1.43 12.20
C LYS A 73 14.23 -1.80 10.88
N MET A 74 13.46 -2.18 9.86
CA MET A 74 13.99 -2.53 8.53
C MET A 74 14.79 -1.39 7.90
N TRP A 75 14.35 -0.13 8.08
CA TRP A 75 15.08 1.03 7.58
C TRP A 75 16.35 1.37 8.39
N GLN A 76 16.46 0.87 9.63
CA GLN A 76 17.65 1.01 10.49
C GLN A 76 18.73 -0.05 10.22
N LEU A 77 18.40 -1.13 9.47
CA LEU A 77 19.34 -2.21 9.17
C LEU A 77 20.55 -1.71 8.36
N LYS A 78 21.73 -2.24 8.66
CA LYS A 78 23.00 -1.81 8.07
C LYS A 78 23.29 -2.48 6.72
N PHE A 79 22.33 -2.40 5.79
CA PHE A 79 22.48 -2.97 4.45
C PHE A 79 22.36 -1.95 3.32
N SER A 80 22.81 -2.39 2.13
CA SER A 80 22.57 -1.65 0.90
C SER A 80 21.07 -1.40 0.71
N SER A 81 20.73 -0.24 0.13
CA SER A 81 19.32 0.10 -0.14
C SER A 81 18.61 -0.93 -1.02
N LYS A 82 19.34 -1.71 -1.83
CA LYS A 82 18.78 -2.77 -2.66
C LYS A 82 18.11 -3.88 -1.82
N ILE A 83 18.80 -4.36 -0.78
CA ILE A 83 18.28 -5.42 0.11
C ILE A 83 17.07 -4.91 0.89
N ARG A 84 17.13 -3.68 1.42
CA ARG A 84 16.00 -3.07 2.13
C ARG A 84 14.76 -2.93 1.24
N ILE A 85 14.94 -2.46 0.01
CA ILE A 85 13.83 -2.35 -0.96
C ILE A 85 13.27 -3.72 -1.32
N PHE A 86 14.13 -4.72 -1.52
CA PHE A 86 13.71 -6.09 -1.78
C PHE A 86 12.88 -6.66 -0.62
N ALA A 87 13.38 -6.60 0.61
CA ALA A 87 12.69 -7.09 1.79
C ALA A 87 11.35 -6.38 2.03
N TRP A 88 11.31 -5.05 1.85
CA TRP A 88 10.07 -4.28 1.93
C TRP A 88 9.07 -4.73 0.87
N ARG A 89 9.50 -4.91 -0.39
CA ARG A 89 8.64 -5.43 -1.47
C ARG A 89 8.17 -6.85 -1.19
N ALA A 90 9.00 -7.71 -0.62
CA ALA A 90 8.64 -9.07 -0.23
C ALA A 90 7.53 -9.06 0.84
N CYS A 91 7.67 -8.23 1.87
CA CYS A 91 6.67 -8.10 2.93
C CYS A 91 5.33 -7.49 2.45
N MET A 92 5.35 -6.75 1.34
CA MET A 92 4.18 -6.08 0.76
C MET A 92 3.55 -6.85 -0.42
N GLU A 93 3.95 -8.10 -0.67
CA GLU A 93 3.54 -8.87 -1.87
C GLU A 93 3.78 -8.09 -3.19
N GLY A 94 4.84 -7.27 -3.19
CA GLY A 94 5.23 -6.41 -4.29
C GLY A 94 6.17 -7.06 -5.30
N LEU A 95 6.68 -8.26 -5.00
CA LEU A 95 7.56 -9.00 -5.89
C LEU A 95 6.80 -9.55 -7.10
N PRO A 96 7.44 -9.62 -8.28
CA PRO A 96 6.83 -10.10 -9.52
C PRO A 96 6.76 -11.64 -9.57
N THR A 97 6.22 -12.26 -8.53
CA THR A 97 5.94 -13.71 -8.53
C THR A 97 4.82 -14.01 -9.51
N ARG A 98 4.75 -15.23 -10.08
CA ARG A 98 3.70 -15.59 -11.04
C ARG A 98 2.28 -15.39 -10.47
N LEU A 99 2.07 -15.64 -9.18
CA LEU A 99 0.80 -15.33 -8.53
C LEU A 99 0.49 -13.82 -8.57
N ASN A 100 1.47 -12.96 -8.26
CA ASN A 100 1.27 -11.51 -8.24
C ASN A 100 1.17 -10.92 -9.65
N LEU A 101 1.84 -11.51 -10.65
CA LEU A 101 1.68 -11.14 -12.06
C LEU A 101 0.26 -11.47 -12.56
N GLN A 102 -0.26 -12.65 -12.22
CA GLN A 102 -1.62 -13.03 -12.57
C GLN A 102 -2.66 -12.11 -11.92
N LYS A 103 -2.50 -11.77 -10.63
CA LYS A 103 -3.36 -10.79 -9.94
C LYS A 103 -3.38 -9.41 -10.62
N ARG A 104 -2.33 -9.06 -11.38
CA ARG A 104 -2.22 -7.81 -12.14
C ARG A 104 -2.70 -7.94 -13.58
N GLY A 105 -3.36 -9.05 -13.93
CA GLY A 105 -3.93 -9.29 -15.27
C GLY A 105 -2.93 -9.76 -16.31
N ILE A 106 -1.70 -10.13 -15.92
CA ILE A 106 -0.74 -10.72 -16.84
C ILE A 106 -1.01 -12.23 -16.91
N ASN A 107 -1.36 -12.73 -18.09
CA ASN A 107 -1.67 -14.14 -18.28
C ASN A 107 -0.38 -14.99 -18.23
N THR A 108 -0.05 -15.54 -17.07
CA THR A 108 1.08 -16.44 -16.86
C THR A 108 0.63 -17.71 -16.14
N GLU A 109 1.34 -18.81 -16.36
CA GLU A 109 1.19 -19.99 -15.49
C GLU A 109 1.59 -19.62 -14.06
N VAL A 110 0.85 -20.07 -13.06
CA VAL A 110 1.07 -19.72 -11.64
C VAL A 110 2.02 -20.65 -10.91
N LYS A 111 2.43 -21.78 -11.51
CA LYS A 111 3.31 -22.75 -10.87
C LYS A 111 4.71 -22.16 -10.67
N CYS A 112 5.36 -22.51 -9.57
CA CYS A 112 6.75 -22.16 -9.31
C CYS A 112 7.68 -22.69 -10.41
N PRO A 113 8.51 -21.84 -11.01
CA PRO A 113 9.45 -22.26 -12.06
C PRO A 113 10.61 -23.11 -11.52
N LEU A 114 10.83 -23.14 -10.19
CA LEU A 114 11.93 -23.87 -9.57
C LEU A 114 11.53 -25.30 -9.16
N CYS A 115 10.37 -25.45 -8.53
CA CYS A 115 9.90 -26.75 -8.05
C CYS A 115 8.82 -27.38 -8.94
N GLU A 116 8.09 -26.58 -9.74
CA GLU A 116 6.95 -27.00 -10.57
C GLU A 116 5.78 -27.69 -9.82
N LYS A 117 5.81 -27.74 -8.49
CA LYS A 117 4.83 -28.46 -7.65
C LYS A 117 3.71 -27.58 -7.12
N ALA A 118 4.00 -26.33 -6.77
CA ALA A 118 3.06 -25.44 -6.09
C ALA A 118 2.96 -24.06 -6.76
N VAL A 119 1.98 -23.26 -6.34
CA VAL A 119 1.81 -21.87 -6.81
C VAL A 119 2.97 -21.00 -6.32
N GLU A 120 3.53 -20.20 -7.21
CA GLU A 120 4.59 -19.23 -6.90
C GLU A 120 4.00 -17.99 -6.21
N SER A 121 3.73 -18.09 -4.91
CA SER A 121 3.56 -16.94 -4.03
C SER A 121 4.91 -16.40 -3.56
N THR A 122 4.95 -15.21 -2.97
CA THR A 122 6.17 -14.66 -2.37
C THR A 122 6.72 -15.57 -1.28
N SER A 123 5.86 -16.05 -0.37
CA SER A 123 6.28 -17.02 0.64
C SER A 123 6.76 -18.34 0.04
N HIS A 124 6.11 -18.85 -1.01
CA HIS A 124 6.59 -20.09 -1.62
C HIS A 124 7.96 -19.89 -2.24
N ALA A 125 8.15 -18.83 -3.05
CA ALA A 125 9.41 -18.55 -3.71
C ALA A 125 10.56 -18.34 -2.72
N LEU A 126 10.32 -17.66 -1.60
CA LEU A 126 11.36 -17.26 -0.66
C LEU A 126 11.54 -18.22 0.54
N LEU A 127 10.49 -18.95 0.95
CA LEU A 127 10.50 -19.71 2.21
C LEU A 127 10.21 -21.21 2.03
N TYR A 128 9.23 -21.56 1.19
CA TYR A 128 8.65 -22.92 1.18
C TYR A 128 9.02 -23.76 -0.04
N CYS A 129 9.71 -23.19 -1.02
CA CYS A 129 10.16 -23.95 -2.17
C CYS A 129 11.25 -24.95 -1.75
N ASP A 130 11.06 -26.23 -2.04
CA ASP A 130 12.06 -27.27 -1.73
C ASP A 130 13.45 -26.94 -2.29
N ARG A 131 13.53 -26.14 -3.37
CA ARG A 131 14.79 -25.69 -3.98
C ARG A 131 15.50 -24.59 -3.21
N ILE A 132 14.82 -23.86 -2.33
CA ILE A 132 15.44 -22.79 -1.54
C ILE A 132 15.94 -23.25 -0.17
N TRP A 133 15.61 -24.48 0.24
CA TRP A 133 16.04 -25.03 1.52
C TRP A 133 17.56 -25.09 1.67
N ASP A 134 18.29 -25.37 0.58
CA ASP A 134 19.76 -25.36 0.60
C ASP A 134 20.33 -23.98 0.94
N VAL A 135 19.62 -22.89 0.58
CA VAL A 135 20.02 -21.52 0.93
C VAL A 135 19.85 -21.29 2.42
N TRP A 136 18.68 -21.66 2.96
CA TRP A 136 18.37 -21.52 4.39
C TRP A 136 19.24 -22.40 5.29
N TRP A 137 19.68 -23.56 4.81
CA TRP A 137 20.58 -24.45 5.55
C TRP A 137 21.97 -23.84 5.79
N ASN A 138 22.39 -22.87 4.98
CA ASN A 138 23.64 -22.13 5.23
C ASN A 138 23.56 -21.18 6.42
N TRP A 139 22.35 -20.87 6.89
CA TRP A 139 22.17 -20.09 8.11
C TRP A 139 22.16 -21.03 9.32
N HIS A 140 23.31 -21.12 9.98
CA HIS A 140 23.58 -22.10 11.04
C HIS A 140 22.61 -22.03 12.25
N ASP A 141 22.07 -20.85 12.56
CA ASP A 141 21.12 -20.63 13.66
C ASP A 141 19.68 -20.42 13.16
N PHE A 142 19.37 -20.83 11.92
CA PHE A 142 18.05 -20.65 11.36
C PHE A 142 16.98 -21.37 12.19
N PRO A 143 15.97 -20.67 12.74
CA PRO A 143 14.90 -21.33 13.47
C PRO A 143 13.99 -22.04 12.47
N ILE A 144 14.24 -23.31 12.19
CA ILE A 144 13.43 -24.16 11.28
C ILE A 144 11.93 -24.12 11.68
N SER A 145 11.64 -23.92 12.96
CA SER A 145 10.27 -23.74 13.48
C SER A 145 9.52 -22.55 12.88
N LEU A 146 10.20 -21.54 12.34
CA LEU A 146 9.57 -20.41 11.63
C LEU A 146 8.88 -20.84 10.33
N LEU A 147 9.35 -21.94 9.71
CA LEU A 147 8.77 -22.50 8.48
C LEU A 147 7.74 -23.60 8.74
N ALA A 148 7.51 -23.98 10.01
CA ALA A 148 6.63 -25.08 10.37
C ALA A 148 5.13 -24.76 10.19
N GLU A 149 4.78 -23.48 10.03
CA GLU A 149 3.42 -23.00 9.81
C GLU A 149 3.34 -22.27 8.45
N ASN A 150 2.18 -22.33 7.79
CA ASN A 150 1.93 -21.67 6.48
C ASN A 150 1.78 -20.15 6.63
N LYS A 151 2.87 -19.50 7.06
CA LYS A 151 3.02 -18.08 7.33
C LYS A 151 3.36 -17.28 6.07
N THR A 152 2.97 -16.02 6.05
CA THR A 152 3.44 -15.12 5.00
C THR A 152 4.89 -14.70 5.25
N PHE A 153 5.58 -14.17 4.22
CA PHE A 153 6.92 -13.62 4.39
C PHE A 153 6.97 -12.53 5.47
N VAL A 154 5.94 -11.68 5.53
CA VAL A 154 5.84 -10.63 6.55
C VAL A 154 5.60 -11.19 7.95
N ASP A 155 4.83 -12.28 8.09
CA ASP A 155 4.60 -12.91 9.40
C ASP A 155 5.89 -13.49 9.97
N VAL A 156 6.72 -14.13 9.13
CA VAL A 156 8.04 -14.64 9.53
C VAL A 156 8.96 -13.48 9.93
N ALA A 157 8.99 -12.40 9.13
CA ALA A 157 9.78 -11.20 9.47
C ALA A 157 9.33 -10.56 10.80
N LEU A 158 8.03 -10.49 11.06
CA LEU A 158 7.47 -9.99 12.31
C LEU A 158 7.79 -10.89 13.50
N GLN A 159 7.75 -12.21 13.31
CA GLN A 159 8.12 -13.15 14.36
C GLN A 159 9.60 -13.00 14.71
N ILE A 160 10.50 -12.95 13.72
CA ILE A 160 11.93 -12.70 13.93
C ILE A 160 12.16 -11.37 14.64
N LEU A 161 11.42 -10.33 14.27
CA LEU A 161 11.50 -9.04 14.95
C LEU A 161 11.12 -9.11 16.44
N ASN A 162 10.12 -9.94 16.78
CA ASN A 162 9.59 -10.04 18.14
C ASN A 162 10.38 -11.02 19.03
N THR A 163 10.92 -12.10 18.46
CA THR A 163 11.56 -13.18 19.23
C THR A 163 13.07 -13.26 19.03
N GLY A 164 13.58 -12.70 17.94
CA GLY A 164 14.98 -12.75 17.55
C GLY A 164 15.72 -11.44 17.76
N THR A 165 16.93 -11.38 17.20
CA THR A 165 17.78 -10.19 17.20
C THR A 165 17.62 -9.40 15.90
N LEU A 166 18.12 -8.16 15.89
CA LEU A 166 18.23 -7.41 14.64
C LEU A 166 19.14 -8.11 13.63
N HIS A 167 20.15 -8.86 14.09
CA HIS A 167 21.03 -9.64 13.22
C HIS A 167 20.29 -10.80 12.55
N ASP A 168 19.32 -11.40 13.23
CA ASP A 168 18.48 -12.46 12.64
C ASP A 168 17.56 -11.88 11.57
N LEU A 169 16.95 -10.72 11.84
CA LEU A 169 16.16 -10.02 10.83
C LEU A 169 17.01 -9.62 9.62
N GLU A 170 18.26 -9.23 9.88
CA GLU A 170 19.23 -8.92 8.85
C GLU A 170 19.57 -10.13 7.99
N THR A 171 19.93 -11.24 8.64
CA THR A 171 20.29 -12.50 7.96
C THR A 171 19.09 -13.02 7.16
N PHE A 172 17.88 -12.97 7.71
CA PHE A 172 16.65 -13.33 7.02
C PHE A 172 16.42 -12.52 5.73
N CYS A 173 16.57 -11.20 5.79
CA CYS A 173 16.36 -10.34 4.62
C CYS A 173 17.44 -10.49 3.55
N ALA A 174 18.64 -10.95 3.92
CA ALA A 174 19.78 -11.10 3.02
C ALA A 174 19.87 -12.51 2.39
N THR A 175 19.25 -13.52 3.02
CA THR A 175 19.25 -14.91 2.56
C THR A 175 18.05 -15.25 1.69
N ALA A 176 16.91 -14.60 1.91
CA ALA A 176 15.74 -14.64 1.03
C ALA A 176 16.03 -13.98 -0.34
#